data_AF-A0A9D9XAL2-F1
#
_entry.id   AF-A0A9D9XAL2-F1
#
_cell.length_a   1.000
_cell.length_b   1.000
_cell.length_c   1.000
_cell.angle_alpha   90.00
_cell.angle_beta   90.00
_cell.angle_gamma   90.00
#
_symmetry.space_group_name_H-M   'P 1'
#
loop_
_entity.id
_entity.type
_entity.pdbx_description
1 polymer ?
#
loop_
_entity_poly.entity_id
_entity_poly.type
_entity_poly.pdbx_seq_one_letter_code
_entity_poly.pdbx_strand_id
1 'polypeptide(L)'
;MTERKKRKTSPTSKGRSNPKRPDRASDEAPSTPRGHDSPLSSFIDSISGITTDLTSTALKIASRTRETAARAVARTPEQLRMMAAAGESLRDMREVAGMTVIEVSDALNLRDKSILEAVEDGREVLSFELILRLASLVARNDPLPFVLRYTRTYHPRLWQVLHDLKIDQLPIQFERERNFINIYRRHDTARKLSDAGFQRVLQFTQDAFDMAIHFVAEQERIGEPPTEQDEEPKPGARRVKRRS
;
A
#
# COMPACT_ATOMS: atom_id res chain seq x y z
N MET A 1 -49.20 -17.11 -44.64
CA MET A 1 -50.58 -16.66 -44.35
C MET A 1 -50.65 -16.31 -42.87
N THR A 2 -50.59 -15.02 -42.53
CA THR A 2 -51.74 -14.19 -42.07
C THR A 2 -52.31 -14.72 -40.75
N GLU A 3 -52.48 -13.98 -39.64
CA GLU A 3 -52.74 -12.56 -39.39
C GLU A 3 -52.61 -12.29 -37.88
N ARG A 4 -51.98 -11.18 -37.45
CA ARG A 4 -52.62 -9.96 -36.89
C ARG A 4 -53.54 -10.10 -35.65
N LYS A 5 -53.05 -9.50 -34.55
CA LYS A 5 -53.52 -8.23 -33.94
C LYS A 5 -54.85 -8.24 -33.16
N LYS A 6 -54.77 -7.87 -31.87
CA LYS A 6 -55.36 -6.67 -31.20
C LYS A 6 -55.55 -6.98 -29.70
N ARG A 7 -54.88 -6.31 -28.75
CA ARG A 7 -55.07 -4.94 -28.18
C ARG A 7 -56.34 -4.76 -27.33
N LYS A 8 -56.11 -4.11 -26.17
CA LYS A 8 -57.02 -3.30 -25.32
C LYS A 8 -57.89 -4.13 -24.34
N THR A 9 -58.17 -3.76 -23.10
CA THR A 9 -58.13 -2.47 -22.38
C THR A 9 -58.39 -2.73 -20.89
N SER A 10 -57.74 -1.98 -20.01
CA SER A 10 -58.19 -1.76 -18.62
C SER A 10 -59.45 -0.89 -18.61
N PRO A 11 -60.24 -0.94 -17.52
CA PRO A 11 -60.46 0.33 -16.82
C PRO A 11 -60.48 0.22 -15.28
N THR A 12 -60.12 1.34 -14.69
CA THR A 12 -60.12 1.71 -13.27
C THR A 12 -61.54 1.94 -12.74
N SER A 13 -61.83 1.60 -11.47
CA SER A 13 -62.82 2.37 -10.68
C SER A 13 -62.51 2.39 -9.17
N LYS A 14 -62.51 3.62 -8.63
CA LYS A 14 -62.38 4.04 -7.22
C LYS A 14 -63.50 3.50 -6.31
N GLY A 15 -63.24 3.40 -5.00
CA GLY A 15 -64.31 3.44 -3.99
C GLY A 15 -63.92 3.03 -2.57
N ARG A 16 -63.55 4.04 -1.75
CA ARG A 16 -63.43 4.09 -0.27
C ARG A 16 -64.24 3.06 0.56
N SER A 17 -63.61 2.55 1.64
CA SER A 17 -64.02 2.86 3.03
C SER A 17 -63.06 2.20 4.05
N ASN A 18 -62.54 3.00 4.96
CA ASN A 18 -61.80 2.56 6.16
C ASN A 18 -62.81 2.24 7.28
N PRO A 19 -62.53 1.29 8.19
CA PRO A 19 -62.51 1.73 9.59
C PRO A 19 -61.42 1.09 10.46
N LYS A 20 -60.81 1.97 11.28
CA LYS A 20 -60.43 1.82 12.69
C LYS A 20 -59.50 0.66 13.10
N ARG A 21 -58.26 1.06 13.41
CA ARG A 21 -57.28 0.40 14.29
C ARG A 21 -57.88 0.11 15.68
N PRO A 22 -57.30 -0.88 16.39
CA PRO A 22 -56.61 -0.51 17.63
C PRO A 22 -55.18 -1.02 17.69
N ASP A 23 -54.40 -0.33 18.50
CA ASP A 23 -52.96 -0.40 18.68
C ASP A 23 -52.49 -1.64 19.44
N ARG A 24 -51.32 -2.21 19.08
CA ARG A 24 -50.11 -2.28 19.94
C ARG A 24 -49.01 -3.17 19.35
N ALA A 25 -47.81 -2.88 19.82
CA ALA A 25 -46.54 -3.60 19.70
C ALA A 25 -45.74 -3.32 18.43
N SER A 26 -45.00 -2.22 18.51
CA SER A 26 -43.74 -1.98 17.81
C SER A 26 -42.71 -3.06 18.20
N ASP A 27 -42.45 -3.98 17.28
CA ASP A 27 -41.19 -4.73 17.27
C ASP A 27 -40.11 -3.82 16.67
N GLU A 28 -39.41 -3.13 17.57
CA GLU A 28 -38.20 -2.39 17.29
C GLU A 28 -37.08 -3.42 17.08
N ALA A 29 -36.91 -3.87 15.83
CA ALA A 29 -35.72 -4.61 15.43
C ALA A 29 -34.51 -3.70 15.63
N PRO A 30 -33.46 -4.09 16.38
CA PRO A 30 -32.28 -3.27 16.53
C PRO A 30 -31.57 -3.23 15.18
N SER A 31 -31.65 -2.10 14.49
CA SER A 31 -30.77 -1.77 13.38
C SER A 31 -29.36 -1.60 13.94
N THR A 32 -28.64 -2.71 14.04
CA THR A 32 -27.20 -2.68 14.25
C THR A 32 -26.60 -2.01 13.01
N PRO A 33 -25.91 -0.86 13.12
CA PRO A 33 -25.04 -0.42 12.05
C PRO A 33 -23.89 -1.43 12.04
N ARG A 34 -23.92 -2.38 11.11
CA ARG A 34 -22.72 -3.14 10.76
C ARG A 34 -21.78 -2.21 10.00
N GLY A 35 -21.13 -1.31 10.74
CA GLY A 35 -19.86 -0.73 10.32
C GLY A 35 -18.82 -1.84 10.39
N HIS A 36 -18.73 -2.63 9.32
CA HIS A 36 -17.47 -3.29 9.05
C HIS A 36 -16.58 -2.18 8.48
N ASP A 37 -15.80 -1.55 9.35
CA ASP A 37 -14.63 -0.76 8.97
C ASP A 37 -13.59 -1.75 8.41
N SER A 38 -13.89 -2.31 7.25
CA SER A 38 -12.96 -3.15 6.53
C SER A 38 -11.87 -2.22 5.98
N PRO A 39 -10.58 -2.52 6.16
CA PRO A 39 -9.50 -1.73 5.56
C PRO A 39 -9.63 -1.63 4.03
N LEU A 40 -10.39 -2.54 3.40
CA LEU A 40 -10.75 -2.47 1.99
C LEU A 40 -11.81 -1.41 1.65
N SER A 41 -12.80 -1.16 2.52
CA SER A 41 -13.79 -0.10 2.27
C SER A 41 -13.16 1.27 2.44
N SER A 42 -12.33 1.47 3.47
CA SER A 42 -11.56 2.71 3.62
C SER A 42 -10.55 2.93 2.48
N PHE A 43 -9.97 1.87 1.91
CA PHE A 43 -9.14 1.95 0.72
C PHE A 43 -9.93 2.37 -0.53
N ILE A 44 -11.10 1.75 -0.78
CA ILE A 44 -11.97 2.12 -1.89
C ILE A 44 -12.42 3.58 -1.75
N ASP A 45 -12.79 3.99 -0.54
CA ASP A 45 -13.16 5.37 -0.22
C ASP A 45 -11.97 6.31 -0.43
N SER A 46 -10.75 5.91 -0.06
CA SER A 46 -9.52 6.69 -0.28
C SER A 46 -9.14 6.81 -1.75
N ILE A 47 -9.28 5.75 -2.56
CA ILE A 47 -9.08 5.80 -4.02
C ILE A 47 -10.16 6.66 -4.68
N SER A 48 -11.42 6.52 -4.24
CA SER A 48 -12.50 7.38 -4.69
C SER A 48 -12.22 8.84 -4.31
N GLY A 49 -11.63 9.08 -3.14
CA GLY A 49 -11.18 10.38 -2.67
C GLY A 49 -10.07 10.95 -3.55
N ILE A 50 -9.01 10.18 -3.85
CA ILE A 50 -7.91 10.61 -4.73
C ILE A 50 -8.42 10.94 -6.14
N THR A 51 -9.28 10.10 -6.71
CA THR A 51 -9.84 10.32 -8.05
C THR A 51 -10.78 11.53 -8.09
N THR A 52 -11.62 11.67 -7.07
CA THR A 52 -12.52 12.83 -6.91
C THR A 52 -11.74 14.11 -6.62
N ASP A 53 -10.66 14.04 -5.84
CA ASP A 53 -9.76 15.16 -5.59
C ASP A 53 -8.99 15.53 -6.83
N LEU A 54 -8.52 14.61 -7.68
CA LEU A 54 -7.88 14.97 -8.94
C LEU A 54 -8.85 15.73 -9.87
N THR A 55 -10.12 15.33 -9.93
CA THR A 55 -11.15 16.06 -10.70
C THR A 55 -11.62 17.36 -10.06
N SER A 56 -11.76 17.41 -8.73
CA SER A 56 -12.28 18.58 -8.01
C SER A 56 -11.20 19.61 -7.69
N THR A 57 -9.95 19.18 -7.55
CA THR A 57 -8.76 20.03 -7.40
C THR A 57 -8.43 20.72 -8.72
N ALA A 58 -8.65 20.08 -9.88
CA ALA A 58 -8.59 20.78 -11.16
C ALA A 58 -9.61 21.95 -11.24
N LEU A 59 -10.79 21.78 -10.64
CA LEU A 59 -11.82 22.84 -10.56
C LEU A 59 -11.56 23.89 -9.45
N LYS A 60 -11.03 23.48 -8.30
CA LYS A 60 -10.80 24.36 -7.12
C LYS A 60 -9.47 25.12 -7.20
N ILE A 61 -8.42 24.58 -7.82
CA ILE A 61 -7.14 25.27 -8.06
C ILE A 61 -7.32 26.48 -8.97
N ALA A 62 -8.32 26.48 -9.85
CA ALA A 62 -8.67 27.66 -10.63
C ALA A 62 -9.16 28.84 -9.77
N SER A 63 -9.53 28.62 -8.50
CA SER A 63 -10.26 29.61 -7.68
C SER A 63 -9.52 30.18 -6.47
N ARG A 64 -8.34 29.67 -6.08
CA ARG A 64 -7.59 30.22 -4.92
C ARG A 64 -6.07 30.29 -5.17
N THR A 65 -5.59 31.53 -5.30
CA THR A 65 -4.20 32.02 -5.24
C THR A 65 -3.11 31.16 -5.90
N ARG A 66 -2.55 31.68 -7.00
CA ARG A 66 -1.44 31.08 -7.79
C ARG A 66 -0.24 30.60 -6.96
N GLU A 67 0.06 31.21 -5.82
CA GLU A 67 1.26 30.90 -5.01
C GLU A 67 1.18 29.58 -4.22
N THR A 68 -0.01 29.20 -3.72
CA THR A 68 -0.19 27.95 -2.97
C THR A 68 -0.28 26.74 -3.90
N ALA A 69 -0.83 26.92 -5.09
CA ALA A 69 -0.82 25.90 -6.15
C ALA A 69 0.60 25.65 -6.67
N ALA A 70 1.42 26.70 -6.81
CA ALA A 70 2.82 26.57 -7.19
C ALA A 70 3.66 25.81 -6.15
N ARG A 71 3.44 26.04 -4.84
CA ARG A 71 4.09 25.26 -3.76
C ARG A 71 3.62 23.81 -3.65
N ALA A 72 2.37 23.52 -4.01
CA ALA A 72 1.84 22.16 -4.03
C ALA A 72 2.38 21.32 -5.22
N VAL A 73 2.95 21.99 -6.23
CA VAL A 73 3.52 21.37 -7.45
C VAL A 73 5.05 21.48 -7.50
N ALA A 74 5.65 22.40 -6.74
CA ALA A 74 7.10 22.55 -6.65
C ALA A 74 7.73 21.38 -5.89
N ARG A 75 8.45 20.53 -6.62
CA ARG A 75 9.23 19.41 -6.06
C ARG A 75 10.35 19.96 -5.19
N THR A 76 10.53 19.38 -4.00
CA THR A 76 11.64 19.78 -3.13
C THR A 76 12.98 19.36 -3.75
N PRO A 77 14.09 20.07 -3.47
CA PRO A 77 15.42 19.66 -3.94
C PRO A 77 15.82 18.25 -3.51
N GLU A 78 15.30 17.78 -2.38
CA GLU A 78 15.47 16.41 -1.90
C GLU A 78 14.68 15.41 -2.75
N GLN A 79 13.43 15.73 -3.09
CA GLN A 79 12.61 14.91 -3.97
C GLN A 79 13.23 14.76 -5.36
N LEU A 80 13.79 15.83 -5.92
CA LEU A 80 14.51 15.77 -7.20
C LEU A 80 15.73 14.85 -7.14
N ARG A 81 16.49 14.86 -6.03
CA ARG A 81 17.60 13.92 -5.82
C ARG A 81 17.11 12.47 -5.72
N MET A 82 16.02 12.24 -4.99
CA MET A 82 15.43 10.89 -4.91
C MET A 82 14.94 10.41 -6.27
N MET A 83 14.38 11.31 -7.09
CA MET A 83 13.96 10.98 -8.46
C MET A 83 15.16 10.66 -9.36
N ALA A 84 16.24 11.42 -9.28
CA ALA A 84 17.48 11.13 -10.03
C ALA A 84 18.06 9.76 -9.65
N ALA A 85 18.19 9.47 -8.36
CA ALA A 85 18.67 8.18 -7.88
C ALA A 85 17.73 7.01 -8.24
N ALA A 86 16.42 7.27 -8.30
CA ALA A 86 15.44 6.28 -8.74
C ALA A 86 15.55 6.01 -10.25
N GLY A 87 15.78 7.05 -11.05
CA GLY A 87 16.02 6.98 -12.49
C GLY A 87 17.30 6.22 -12.84
N GLU A 88 18.41 6.55 -12.17
CA GLU A 88 19.69 5.83 -12.28
C GLU A 88 19.51 4.34 -11.95
N SER A 89 18.85 4.04 -10.83
CA SER A 89 18.56 2.65 -10.47
C SER A 89 17.69 1.92 -11.50
N LEU A 90 16.80 2.63 -12.21
CA LEU A 90 15.97 2.05 -13.26
C LEU A 90 16.81 1.69 -14.49
N ARG A 91 17.74 2.59 -14.86
CA ARG A 91 18.74 2.35 -15.91
C ARG A 91 19.59 1.12 -15.57
N ASP A 92 20.12 1.03 -14.36
CA ASP A 92 20.93 -0.11 -13.92
C ASP A 92 20.15 -1.43 -14.06
N MET A 93 18.91 -1.47 -13.59
CA MET A 93 18.07 -2.67 -13.68
C MET A 93 17.77 -3.06 -15.12
N ARG A 94 17.52 -2.08 -15.99
CA ARG A 94 17.33 -2.30 -17.42
C ARG A 94 18.60 -2.88 -18.07
N GLU A 95 19.76 -2.32 -17.76
CA GLU A 95 21.05 -2.78 -18.31
C GLU A 95 21.41 -4.18 -17.81
N VAL A 96 21.15 -4.48 -16.53
CA VAL A 96 21.28 -5.83 -15.95
C VAL A 96 20.33 -6.82 -16.64
N ALA A 97 19.15 -6.36 -17.07
CA ALA A 97 18.22 -7.19 -17.85
C ALA A 97 18.66 -7.39 -19.32
N GLY A 98 19.72 -6.71 -19.76
CA GLY A 98 20.25 -6.76 -21.13
C GLY A 98 19.39 -6.00 -22.14
N MET A 99 18.61 -5.02 -21.69
CA MET A 99 17.65 -4.29 -22.54
C MET A 99 18.11 -2.84 -22.79
N THR A 100 17.84 -2.33 -23.98
CA THR A 100 18.00 -0.91 -24.33
C THR A 100 16.76 -0.12 -23.93
N VAL A 101 16.89 1.22 -23.81
CA VAL A 101 15.75 2.11 -23.53
C VAL A 101 14.62 1.93 -24.57
N ILE A 102 15.00 1.70 -25.83
CA ILE A 102 14.05 1.49 -26.93
C ILE A 102 13.32 0.16 -26.76
N GLU A 103 14.03 -0.94 -26.48
CA GLU A 103 13.42 -2.26 -26.27
C GLU A 103 12.47 -2.28 -25.07
N VAL A 104 12.83 -1.60 -23.96
CA VAL A 104 11.93 -1.45 -22.82
C VAL A 104 10.71 -0.61 -23.20
N SER A 105 10.91 0.52 -23.91
CA SER A 105 9.80 1.37 -24.35
C SER A 105 8.82 0.62 -25.27
N ASP A 106 9.34 -0.23 -26.15
CA ASP A 106 8.56 -1.07 -27.06
C ASP A 106 7.83 -2.18 -26.29
N ALA A 107 8.49 -2.84 -25.34
CA ALA A 107 7.88 -3.84 -24.47
C ALA A 107 6.75 -3.26 -23.59
N LEU A 108 6.89 -1.98 -23.19
CA LEU A 108 5.88 -1.25 -22.42
C LEU A 108 4.78 -0.63 -23.29
N ASN A 109 4.89 -0.73 -24.62
CA ASN A 109 4.00 -0.12 -25.62
C ASN A 109 3.83 1.40 -25.41
N LEU A 110 4.95 2.11 -25.20
CA LEU A 110 4.96 3.55 -25.04
C LEU A 110 4.80 4.24 -26.40
N ARG A 111 3.86 5.19 -26.50
CA ARG A 111 3.72 6.03 -27.71
C ARG A 111 4.93 6.96 -27.89
N ASP A 112 5.43 7.50 -26.79
CA ASP A 112 6.59 8.37 -26.77
C ASP A 112 7.74 7.65 -26.05
N LYS A 113 8.77 7.29 -26.82
CA LYS A 113 9.94 6.56 -26.34
C LYS A 113 10.88 7.45 -25.52
N SER A 114 10.75 8.76 -25.61
CA SER A 114 11.58 9.71 -24.85
C SER A 114 11.18 9.81 -23.37
N ILE A 115 9.96 9.36 -23.03
CA ILE A 115 9.47 9.38 -21.64
C ILE A 115 10.38 8.55 -20.74
N LEU A 116 10.78 7.34 -21.18
CA LEU A 116 11.61 6.47 -20.35
C LEU A 116 13.01 7.05 -20.14
N GLU A 117 13.57 7.69 -21.17
CA GLU A 117 14.85 8.42 -21.06
C GLU A 117 14.75 9.60 -20.09
N ALA A 118 13.66 10.38 -20.16
CA ALA A 118 13.42 11.48 -19.22
C ALA A 118 13.21 11.01 -17.78
N VAL A 119 12.65 9.80 -17.58
CA VAL A 119 12.54 9.17 -16.26
C VAL A 119 13.90 8.71 -15.74
N GLU A 120 14.71 8.04 -16.57
CA GLU A 120 16.06 7.61 -16.19
C GLU A 120 16.96 8.79 -15.80
N ASP A 121 16.77 9.95 -16.45
CA ASP A 121 17.45 11.20 -16.10
C ASP A 121 16.85 11.91 -14.86
N GLY A 122 15.77 11.37 -14.27
CA GLY A 122 15.08 11.97 -13.11
C GLY A 122 14.26 13.23 -13.41
N ARG A 123 14.00 13.52 -14.69
CA ARG A 123 13.25 14.70 -15.15
C ARG A 123 11.74 14.46 -15.10
N GLU A 124 11.31 13.25 -15.41
CA GLU A 124 9.89 12.87 -15.48
C GLU A 124 9.48 11.92 -14.34
N VAL A 125 8.19 11.88 -14.01
CA VAL A 125 7.63 10.94 -13.02
C VAL A 125 7.07 9.71 -13.72
N LEU A 126 7.23 8.53 -13.10
CA LEU A 126 6.52 7.35 -13.56
C LEU A 126 5.05 7.41 -13.13
N SER A 127 4.12 7.04 -14.02
CA SER A 127 2.76 6.72 -13.62
C SER A 127 2.75 5.42 -12.81
N PHE A 128 1.80 5.25 -11.87
CA PHE A 128 1.70 4.02 -11.09
C PHE A 128 1.52 2.78 -11.97
N GLU A 129 0.75 2.92 -13.06
CA GLU A 129 0.56 1.87 -14.05
C GLU A 129 1.87 1.48 -14.74
N LEU A 130 2.72 2.46 -15.08
CA LEU A 130 4.02 2.19 -15.69
C LEU A 130 5.00 1.55 -14.69
N ILE A 131 4.92 1.90 -13.40
CA ILE A 131 5.65 1.21 -12.34
C ILE A 131 5.28 -0.28 -12.31
N LEU A 132 3.99 -0.62 -12.39
CA LEU A 132 3.54 -2.02 -12.40
C LEU A 132 4.02 -2.76 -13.65
N ARG A 133 3.95 -2.13 -14.84
CA ARG A 133 4.48 -2.74 -16.07
C ARG A 133 6.00 -2.94 -16.00
N LEU A 134 6.74 -1.95 -15.53
CA LEU A 134 8.19 -2.06 -15.36
C LEU A 134 8.56 -3.15 -14.35
N ALA A 135 7.81 -3.28 -13.26
CA ALA A 135 8.00 -4.37 -12.29
C ALA A 135 7.83 -5.74 -12.97
N SER A 136 6.81 -5.90 -13.82
CA SER A 136 6.60 -7.16 -14.54
C SER A 136 7.68 -7.48 -15.58
N LEU A 137 8.34 -6.46 -16.13
CA LEU A 137 9.31 -6.61 -17.20
C LEU A 137 10.74 -6.78 -16.68
N VAL A 138 11.16 -5.92 -15.75
CA VAL A 138 12.57 -5.77 -15.34
C VAL A 138 12.83 -6.41 -13.98
N ALA A 139 11.84 -6.50 -13.09
CA ALA A 139 12.03 -6.98 -11.73
C ALA A 139 11.99 -8.53 -11.63
N ARG A 140 12.84 -9.21 -12.42
CA ARG A 140 12.91 -10.67 -12.60
C ARG A 140 12.80 -11.49 -11.31
N ASN A 141 13.35 -10.98 -10.21
CA ASN A 141 13.44 -11.72 -8.95
C ASN A 141 12.51 -11.20 -7.86
N ASP A 142 12.03 -9.94 -7.90
CA ASP A 142 11.12 -9.42 -6.88
C ASP A 142 10.39 -8.12 -7.31
N PRO A 143 9.14 -8.20 -7.80
CA PRO A 143 8.40 -7.01 -8.24
C PRO A 143 7.87 -6.15 -7.10
N LEU A 144 7.72 -6.69 -5.87
CA LEU A 144 7.06 -5.96 -4.79
C LEU A 144 7.93 -4.83 -4.20
N PRO A 145 9.20 -5.05 -3.83
CA PRO A 145 10.11 -3.97 -3.41
C PRO A 145 10.26 -2.90 -4.48
N PHE A 146 10.27 -3.29 -5.76
CA PHE A 146 10.29 -2.37 -6.89
C PHE A 146 9.08 -1.44 -6.84
N VAL A 147 7.86 -1.99 -6.83
CA VAL A 147 6.63 -1.19 -6.85
C VAL A 147 6.57 -0.24 -5.66
N LEU A 148 6.91 -0.72 -4.46
CA LEU A 148 6.83 0.07 -3.23
C LEU A 148 7.85 1.21 -3.22
N ARG A 149 9.11 0.93 -3.61
CA ARG A 149 10.17 1.95 -3.73
C ARG A 149 9.76 3.07 -4.69
N TYR A 150 9.33 2.73 -5.90
CA TYR A 150 9.00 3.73 -6.92
C TYR A 150 7.69 4.45 -6.63
N THR A 151 6.72 3.79 -5.98
CA THR A 151 5.49 4.44 -5.51
C THR A 151 5.81 5.49 -4.45
N ARG A 152 6.70 5.19 -3.49
CA ARG A 152 7.16 6.15 -2.48
C ARG A 152 7.82 7.39 -3.11
N THR A 153 8.65 7.19 -4.14
CA THR A 153 9.37 8.29 -4.79
C THR A 153 8.46 9.17 -5.65
N TYR A 154 7.63 8.57 -6.51
CA TYR A 154 6.86 9.31 -7.51
C TYR A 154 5.43 9.67 -7.07
N HIS A 155 4.84 8.93 -6.13
CA HIS A 155 3.45 9.09 -5.68
C HIS A 155 3.34 9.14 -4.13
N PRO A 156 3.84 10.20 -3.48
CA PRO A 156 3.87 10.29 -2.01
C PRO A 156 2.49 10.23 -1.34
N ARG A 157 1.44 10.74 -2.01
CA ARG A 157 0.05 10.62 -1.52
C ARG A 157 -0.47 9.18 -1.58
N LEU A 158 -0.17 8.45 -2.65
CA LEU A 158 -0.52 7.04 -2.76
C LEU A 158 0.25 6.21 -1.73
N TRP A 159 1.52 6.55 -1.50
CA TRP A 159 2.33 5.93 -0.46
C TRP A 159 1.72 6.11 0.94
N GLN A 160 1.18 7.28 1.28
CA GLN A 160 0.47 7.49 2.55
C GLN A 160 -0.71 6.53 2.72
N VAL A 161 -1.55 6.37 1.69
CA VAL A 161 -2.65 5.41 1.72
C VAL A 161 -2.15 3.97 1.91
N LEU A 162 -1.05 3.59 1.24
CA LEU A 162 -0.46 2.26 1.42
C LEU A 162 0.12 2.08 2.84
N HIS A 163 0.72 3.11 3.41
CA HIS A 163 1.23 3.11 4.78
C HIS A 163 0.10 2.97 5.82
N ASP A 164 -1.02 3.68 5.61
CA ASP A 164 -2.20 3.56 6.49
C ASP A 164 -2.79 2.13 6.47
N LEU A 165 -2.64 1.43 5.34
CA LEU A 165 -2.99 0.02 5.18
C LEU A 165 -1.91 -0.96 5.68
N LYS A 166 -0.80 -0.44 6.23
CA LYS A 166 0.38 -1.20 6.68
C LYS A 166 1.05 -2.04 5.58
N ILE A 167 0.85 -1.67 4.31
CA ILE A 167 1.45 -2.34 3.14
C ILE A 167 2.95 -2.03 3.06
N ASP A 168 3.41 -0.95 3.69
CA ASP A 168 4.81 -0.57 3.80
C ASP A 168 5.66 -1.49 4.69
N GLN A 169 5.03 -2.29 5.57
CA GLN A 169 5.70 -3.30 6.39
C GLN A 169 5.90 -4.62 5.65
N LEU A 170 5.17 -4.84 4.55
CA LEU A 170 5.25 -6.06 3.76
C LEU A 170 6.66 -6.33 3.21
N PRO A 171 7.44 -5.37 2.67
CA PRO A 171 8.79 -5.63 2.15
C PRO A 171 9.69 -6.33 3.15
N ILE A 172 9.72 -5.86 4.40
CA ILE A 172 10.64 -6.37 5.42
C ILE A 172 10.23 -7.79 5.83
N GLN A 173 8.92 -8.04 5.98
CA GLN A 173 8.42 -9.38 6.31
C GLN A 173 8.67 -10.36 5.16
N PHE A 174 8.38 -9.95 3.92
CA PHE A 174 8.67 -10.77 2.73
C PHE A 174 10.16 -11.03 2.52
N GLU A 175 11.04 -10.05 2.75
CA GLU A 175 12.49 -10.25 2.67
C GLU A 175 12.98 -11.22 3.74
N ARG A 176 12.46 -11.11 4.97
CA ARG A 176 12.75 -12.06 6.07
C ARG A 176 12.32 -13.48 5.68
N GLU A 177 11.09 -13.67 5.20
CA GLU A 177 10.60 -14.97 4.73
C GLU A 177 11.43 -15.52 3.57
N ARG A 178 11.81 -14.65 2.62
CA ARG A 178 12.66 -15.01 1.49
C ARG A 178 14.04 -15.49 1.94
N ASN A 179 14.62 -14.90 2.98
CA ASN A 179 15.89 -15.36 3.53
C ASN A 179 15.82 -16.81 4.03
N PHE A 180 14.72 -17.20 4.70
CA PHE A 180 14.49 -18.60 5.08
C PHE A 180 14.34 -19.52 3.88
N ILE A 181 13.54 -19.11 2.88
CA ILE A 181 13.39 -19.88 1.63
C ILE A 181 14.72 -20.04 0.90
N ASN A 182 15.57 -19.00 0.90
CA ASN A 182 16.88 -19.03 0.27
C ASN A 182 17.84 -20.00 0.97
N ILE A 183 17.80 -20.12 2.31
CA ILE A 183 18.56 -21.13 3.05
C ILE A 183 18.19 -22.52 2.54
N TYR A 184 16.89 -22.83 2.44
CA TYR A 184 16.43 -24.09 1.87
C TYR A 184 16.88 -24.28 0.42
N ARG A 185 16.69 -23.27 -0.44
CA ARG A 185 17.02 -23.34 -1.88
C ARG A 185 18.51 -23.52 -2.18
N ARG A 186 19.41 -23.06 -1.32
CA ARG A 186 20.86 -23.21 -1.50
C ARG A 186 21.34 -24.66 -1.29
N HIS A 187 20.55 -25.49 -0.62
CA HIS A 187 20.92 -26.85 -0.28
C HIS A 187 20.22 -27.87 -1.18
N ASP A 188 20.86 -28.22 -2.30
CA ASP A 188 20.34 -29.24 -3.23
C ASP A 188 20.10 -30.60 -2.58
N THR A 189 20.88 -30.94 -1.55
CA THR A 189 20.70 -32.15 -0.74
C THR A 189 19.32 -32.20 -0.09
N ALA A 190 18.79 -31.07 0.36
CA ALA A 190 17.47 -31.01 1.00
C ALA A 190 16.34 -31.44 0.04
N ARG A 191 16.51 -31.20 -1.28
CA ARG A 191 15.55 -31.62 -2.32
C ARG A 191 15.64 -33.10 -2.69
N LYS A 192 16.69 -33.80 -2.25
CA LYS A 192 16.92 -35.23 -2.52
C LYS A 192 16.54 -36.12 -1.34
N LEU A 193 16.12 -35.53 -0.22
CA LEU A 193 15.69 -36.28 0.96
C LEU A 193 14.40 -37.06 0.67
N SER A 194 14.24 -38.21 1.33
CA SER A 194 12.94 -38.86 1.41
C SER A 194 12.00 -38.02 2.29
N ASP A 195 10.69 -38.22 2.16
CA ASP A 195 9.68 -37.50 2.95
C ASP A 195 9.94 -37.60 4.47
N ALA A 196 10.32 -38.79 4.94
CA ALA A 196 10.67 -39.02 6.34
C ALA A 196 11.96 -38.28 6.74
N GLY A 197 12.95 -38.20 5.84
CA GLY A 197 14.18 -37.44 6.07
C GLY A 197 13.92 -35.94 6.10
N PHE A 198 13.10 -35.43 5.18
CA PHE A 198 12.69 -34.03 5.14
C PHE A 198 11.93 -33.63 6.40
N GLN A 199 11.00 -34.47 6.88
CA GLN A 199 10.27 -34.20 8.12
C GLN A 199 11.17 -34.09 9.36
N ARG A 200 12.20 -34.93 9.47
CA ARG A 200 13.17 -34.83 10.58
C ARG A 200 13.95 -33.51 10.52
N VAL A 201 14.37 -33.10 9.32
CA VAL A 201 15.05 -31.80 9.13
C VAL A 201 14.11 -30.64 9.46
N LEU A 202 12.84 -30.73 9.08
CA LEU A 202 11.84 -29.71 9.36
C LEU A 202 11.63 -29.55 10.88
N GLN A 203 11.43 -30.66 11.60
CA GLN A 203 11.27 -30.64 13.05
C GLN A 203 12.50 -30.05 13.74
N PHE A 204 13.69 -30.51 13.37
CA PHE A 204 14.94 -29.97 13.92
C PHE A 204 15.07 -28.45 13.67
N THR A 205 14.67 -27.99 12.49
CA THR A 205 14.71 -26.56 12.15
C THR A 205 13.70 -25.76 12.98
N GLN A 206 12.51 -26.30 13.25
CA GLN A 206 11.51 -25.68 14.11
C GLN A 206 12.05 -25.54 15.54
N ASP A 207 12.56 -26.62 16.13
CA ASP A 207 13.09 -26.61 17.50
C ASP A 207 14.27 -25.63 17.64
N ALA A 208 15.17 -25.62 16.65
CA ALA A 208 16.30 -24.69 16.62
C ALA A 208 15.84 -23.22 16.45
N PHE A 209 14.80 -22.98 15.65
CA PHE A 209 14.26 -21.64 15.42
C PHE A 209 13.54 -21.09 16.65
N ASP A 210 12.74 -21.90 17.33
CA ASP A 210 12.07 -21.52 18.57
C ASP A 210 13.09 -21.15 19.66
N MET A 211 14.16 -21.93 19.76
CA MET A 211 15.28 -21.64 20.66
C MET A 211 15.98 -20.33 20.31
N ALA A 212 16.24 -20.09 19.02
CA ALA A 212 16.86 -18.84 18.56
C ALA A 212 15.96 -17.63 18.85
N ILE A 213 14.64 -17.75 18.65
CA ILE A 213 13.68 -16.69 19.01
C ILE A 213 13.75 -16.41 20.51
N HIS A 214 13.72 -17.44 21.36
CA HIS A 214 13.77 -17.27 22.81
C HIS A 214 14.99 -16.45 23.24
N PHE A 215 16.19 -16.80 22.75
CA PHE A 215 17.41 -16.07 23.10
C PHE A 215 17.45 -14.63 22.57
N VAL A 216 17.01 -14.40 21.33
CA VAL A 216 17.03 -13.06 20.74
C VAL A 216 15.95 -12.16 21.37
N ALA A 217 14.77 -12.70 21.66
CA ALA A 217 13.70 -11.96 22.32
C ALA A 217 14.09 -11.49 23.73
N GLU A 218 14.80 -12.33 24.48
CA GLU A 218 15.37 -11.97 25.79
C GLU A 218 16.41 -10.85 25.68
N GLN A 219 17.29 -10.91 24.67
CA GLN A 219 18.28 -9.86 24.43
C GLN A 219 17.66 -8.53 24.00
N GLU A 220 16.60 -8.58 23.19
CA GLU A 220 15.88 -7.40 22.70
C GLU A 220 14.80 -6.89 23.68
N ARG A 221 14.64 -7.53 24.85
CA ARG A 221 13.60 -7.25 25.86
C ARG A 221 12.18 -7.20 25.28
N ILE A 222 11.92 -8.01 24.26
CA ILE A 222 10.61 -8.06 23.62
C ILE A 222 9.66 -8.81 24.55
N GLY A 223 8.80 -8.07 25.26
CA GLY A 223 7.81 -8.63 26.18
C GLY A 223 8.03 -8.28 27.66
N GLU A 224 9.08 -7.55 28.01
CA GLU A 224 9.22 -6.95 29.35
C GLU A 224 8.50 -5.59 29.42
N PRO A 225 7.68 -5.31 30.44
CA PRO A 225 7.18 -3.95 30.67
C PRO A 225 8.37 -3.02 30.94
N PRO A 226 8.30 -1.73 30.55
CA PRO A 226 9.39 -0.80 30.78
C PRO A 226 9.70 -0.74 32.27
N THR A 227 10.90 -1.15 32.67
CA THR A 227 11.36 -1.01 34.04
C THR A 227 11.51 0.48 34.33
N GLU A 228 10.81 0.98 35.35
CA GLU A 228 10.83 2.37 35.86
C GLU A 228 12.20 2.74 36.48
N GLN A 229 13.30 2.55 35.75
CA GLN A 229 14.66 2.85 36.24
C GLN A 229 15.45 3.85 35.39
N ASP A 230 14.81 4.47 34.40
CA ASP A 230 15.35 5.63 33.68
C ASP A 230 14.74 6.97 34.17
N GLU A 231 14.33 7.06 35.45
CA GLU A 231 14.26 8.37 36.11
C GLU A 231 15.65 8.73 36.65
N GLU A 232 16.45 9.41 35.83
CA GLU A 232 17.57 10.20 36.33
C GLU A 232 17.07 11.12 37.48
N PRO A 233 17.73 11.13 38.65
CA PRO A 233 17.37 12.05 39.70
C PRO A 233 17.73 13.48 39.25
N LYS A 234 16.71 14.29 38.96
CA LYS A 234 16.87 15.73 38.71
C LYS A 234 17.72 16.37 39.82
N PRO A 235 18.88 16.96 39.51
CA PRO A 235 19.67 17.64 40.53
C PRO A 235 18.93 18.90 40.98
N GLY A 236 18.75 18.99 42.30
CA GLY A 236 17.85 19.90 42.97
C GLY A 236 18.13 21.39 42.73
N ALA A 237 17.03 22.15 42.75
CA ALA A 237 17.00 23.60 42.77
C ALA A 237 17.91 24.16 43.88
N ARG A 238 19.08 24.68 43.50
CA ARG A 238 19.94 25.44 44.41
C ARG A 238 19.31 26.82 44.63
N ARG A 239 18.52 26.88 45.69
CA ARG A 239 17.92 28.07 46.31
C ARG A 239 19.00 29.17 46.50
N VAL A 240 18.96 30.19 45.66
CA VAL A 240 19.79 31.39 45.77
C VAL A 240 19.39 32.15 47.03
N LYS A 241 20.20 32.05 48.10
CA LYS A 241 20.14 32.99 49.22
C LYS A 241 20.69 34.34 48.74
N ARG A 242 19.79 35.30 48.51
CA ARG A 242 20.09 36.74 48.55
C ARG A 242 20.45 37.13 49.99
N ARG A 243 21.58 37.82 50.16
CA ARG A 243 21.99 38.68 51.30
C ARG A 243 23.50 38.92 51.15
N SER A 244 24.09 40.08 51.32
CA SER A 244 23.69 41.48 51.48
C SER A 244 24.98 42.27 51.23
#